data_AF-A0A128A334-F1
#
_entry.id   AF-A0A128A334-F1
#
_cell.length_a   1.000
_cell.length_b   1.000
_cell.length_c   1.000
_cell.angle_alpha   90.00
_cell.angle_beta   90.00
_cell.angle_gamma   90.00
#
_symmetry.space_group_name_H-M   'P 1'
#
loop_
_entity.id
_entity.type
_entity.pdbx_description
1 polymer ?
#
loop_
_entity_poly.entity_id
_entity_poly.type
_entity_poly.pdbx_seq_one_letter_code
_entity_poly.pdbx_strand_id
1 'polypeptide(L)'
;MNNASDGYPFDGIWDAMGTQDLEPLSKEDGYRWGLSHLGYVKRELLKLEERALARRDAELLHDIVSSKLRAIEAEEELQKKLEDIQKQNSDSEF
;
A
#
# COMPACT_ATOMS: atom_id res chain seq x y z
N MET A 1 -48.88 -9.25 -14.14
CA MET A 1 -47.93 -8.20 -13.74
C MET A 1 -46.56 -8.82 -13.82
N ASN A 2 -45.83 -8.53 -14.90
CA ASN A 2 -44.48 -9.05 -15.11
C ASN A 2 -43.52 -8.17 -14.30
N ASN A 3 -43.06 -8.66 -13.15
CA ASN A 3 -41.94 -8.07 -12.44
C ASN A 3 -40.67 -8.45 -13.21
N ALA A 4 -40.32 -7.66 -14.22
CA ALA A 4 -38.95 -7.59 -14.69
C ALA A 4 -38.14 -6.92 -13.57
N SER A 5 -37.57 -7.74 -12.69
CA SER A 5 -36.41 -7.31 -11.90
C SER A 5 -35.30 -7.08 -12.92
N ASP A 6 -35.18 -5.84 -13.40
CA ASP A 6 -34.00 -5.38 -14.13
C ASP A 6 -32.84 -5.42 -13.14
N GLY A 7 -32.25 -6.61 -13.00
CA GLY A 7 -31.06 -6.85 -12.20
C GLY A 7 -29.96 -5.89 -12.66
N TYR A 8 -29.15 -5.44 -11.71
CA TYR A 8 -28.02 -4.59 -12.02
C TYR A 8 -27.14 -5.33 -13.05
N PRO A 9 -26.65 -4.67 -14.12
CA PRO A 9 -25.84 -5.33 -15.16
C PRO A 9 -24.52 -5.91 -14.63
N PHE A 10 -24.23 -5.71 -13.35
CA PHE A 10 -23.07 -6.20 -12.61
C PHE A 10 -23.38 -7.33 -11.64
N ASP A 11 -24.65 -7.71 -11.45
CA ASP A 11 -25.03 -8.77 -10.50
C ASP A 11 -24.39 -10.12 -10.90
N GLY A 12 -24.24 -10.38 -12.20
CA GLY A 12 -23.51 -11.55 -12.70
C GLY A 12 -22.00 -11.36 -12.82
N ILE A 13 -21.47 -10.14 -12.70
CA ILE A 13 -20.03 -9.88 -12.88
C ILE A 13 -19.25 -10.33 -11.64
N TRP A 14 -19.80 -10.12 -10.44
CA TRP A 14 -19.17 -10.61 -9.20
C TRP A 14 -19.22 -12.13 -9.07
N ASP A 15 -20.31 -12.76 -9.54
CA ASP A 15 -20.44 -14.23 -9.59
C ASP A 15 -19.60 -14.87 -10.71
N ALA A 16 -19.43 -14.18 -11.85
CA ALA A 16 -18.57 -14.63 -12.96
C ALA A 16 -17.08 -14.37 -12.72
N MET A 17 -16.74 -13.37 -11.89
CA MET A 17 -15.46 -13.29 -11.19
C MET A 17 -15.45 -14.33 -10.07
N GLY A 18 -15.72 -15.59 -10.42
CA GLY A 18 -15.43 -16.71 -9.56
C GLY A 18 -14.05 -16.47 -8.96
N THR A 19 -13.94 -16.62 -7.65
CA THR A 19 -12.69 -16.58 -6.91
C THR A 19 -11.77 -17.61 -7.55
N GLN A 20 -11.13 -17.26 -8.66
CA GLN A 20 -9.91 -17.91 -9.11
C GLN A 20 -9.08 -17.93 -7.85
N ASP A 21 -8.63 -19.12 -7.46
CA ASP A 21 -7.74 -19.32 -6.33
C ASP A 21 -6.55 -18.40 -6.53
N LEU A 22 -6.67 -17.16 -6.06
CA LEU A 22 -5.61 -16.16 -6.13
C LEU A 22 -4.59 -16.73 -5.17
N GLU A 23 -3.47 -17.21 -5.73
CA GLU A 23 -2.37 -17.66 -4.90
C GLU A 23 -2.10 -16.59 -3.84
N PRO A 24 -2.01 -16.97 -2.55
CA PRO A 24 -1.74 -16.00 -1.51
C PRO A 24 -0.45 -15.27 -1.86
N LEU A 25 -0.54 -13.95 -2.02
CA LEU A 25 0.59 -13.07 -2.30
C LEU A 25 1.76 -13.45 -1.40
N SER A 26 2.94 -13.67 -1.99
CA SER A 26 4.11 -14.02 -1.22
C SER A 26 4.43 -12.89 -0.23
N LYS A 27 5.12 -13.21 0.87
CA LYS A 27 5.59 -12.18 1.81
C LYS A 27 6.47 -11.14 1.10
N GLU A 28 7.25 -11.58 0.11
CA GLU A 28 8.08 -10.69 -0.71
C GLU A 28 7.23 -9.69 -1.51
N ASP A 29 6.17 -10.16 -2.17
CA ASP A 29 5.25 -9.29 -2.92
C ASP A 29 4.55 -8.29 -2.00
N GLY A 30 4.16 -8.73 -0.80
CA GLY A 30 3.59 -7.87 0.23
C GLY A 30 4.55 -6.75 0.66
N TYR A 31 5.83 -7.05 0.84
CA TYR A 31 6.83 -6.03 1.19
C TYR A 31 7.13 -5.08 0.02
N ARG A 32 7.22 -5.60 -1.21
CA ARG A 32 7.39 -4.77 -2.42
C ARG A 32 6.21 -3.81 -2.60
N TRP A 33 4.99 -4.29 -2.40
CA TRP A 33 3.79 -3.45 -2.39
C TRP A 33 3.85 -2.38 -1.30
N GLY A 34 4.22 -2.78 -0.08
CA GLY A 34 4.38 -1.86 1.06
C GLY A 34 5.38 -0.73 0.78
N LEU A 35 6.52 -1.03 0.17
CA LEU A 35 7.51 -0.02 -0.25
C LEU A 35 6.95 0.94 -1.31
N SER A 36 6.26 0.42 -2.32
CA SER A 36 5.61 1.24 -3.36
C SER A 36 4.58 2.19 -2.73
N HIS A 37 3.79 1.69 -1.78
CA HIS A 37 2.81 2.47 -1.06
C HIS A 37 3.46 3.56 -0.18
N LEU A 38 4.53 3.23 0.55
CA LEU A 38 5.29 4.23 1.32
C LEU A 38 5.87 5.33 0.42
N GLY A 39 6.36 4.99 -0.77
CA GLY A 39 6.79 5.96 -1.76
C GLY A 39 5.67 6.93 -2.18
N TYR A 40 4.44 6.44 -2.31
CA TYR A 40 3.27 7.30 -2.54
C TYR A 40 2.96 8.20 -1.34
N VAL A 41 2.91 7.64 -0.12
CA VAL A 41 2.63 8.39 1.11
C VAL A 41 3.63 9.52 1.32
N LYS A 42 4.93 9.27 1.11
CA LYS A 42 5.97 10.30 1.22
C LYS A 42 5.76 11.48 0.26
N ARG A 43 5.32 11.22 -0.97
CA ARG A 43 4.99 12.28 -1.94
C ARG A 43 3.78 13.10 -1.50
N GLU A 44 2.75 12.47 -0.95
CA GLU A 44 1.59 13.20 -0.42
C GLU A 44 1.94 14.03 0.83
N LEU A 45 2.80 13.50 1.70
CA LEU A 45 3.30 14.25 2.87
C LEU A 45 4.10 15.49 2.47
N LEU A 46 4.87 15.45 1.37
CA LEU A 46 5.55 16.65 0.84
C LEU A 46 4.55 17.72 0.37
N LYS A 47 3.49 17.33 -0.34
CA LYS A 47 2.43 18.27 -0.77
C LYS A 47 1.69 18.86 0.43
N LEU A 48 1.46 18.07 1.47
CA LEU A 48 0.82 18.54 2.70
C LEU A 48 1.72 19.52 3.46
N GLU A 49 3.04 19.27 3.49
CA GLU A 49 4.01 20.16 4.11
C GLU A 49 4.01 21.54 3.44
N GLU A 50 4.05 21.59 2.12
CA GLU A 50 3.99 22.85 1.36
C GLU A 50 2.72 23.65 1.71
N ARG A 51 1.58 22.97 1.82
CA ARG A 51 0.30 23.61 2.21
C ARG A 51 0.32 24.10 3.65
N ALA A 52 0.91 23.33 4.57
CA ALA A 52 1.02 23.69 5.98
C ALA A 52 1.95 24.89 6.17
N LEU A 53 3.08 24.92 5.46
CA LEU A 53 4.00 26.06 5.41
C LEU A 53 3.31 27.33 4.89
N ALA A 54 2.56 27.21 3.78
CA ALA A 54 1.83 28.34 3.20
C ALA A 54 0.79 28.92 4.18
N ARG A 55 0.18 28.07 5.03
CA ARG A 55 -0.80 28.45 6.05
C ARG A 55 -0.18 28.83 7.39
N ARG A 56 1.14 28.65 7.56
CA ARG A 56 1.85 28.79 8.85
C ARG A 56 1.25 27.92 9.96
N ASP A 57 0.79 26.73 9.59
CA ASP A 57 0.15 25.79 10.50
C ASP A 57 1.21 24.90 11.17
N ALA A 58 1.66 25.31 12.35
CA ALA A 58 2.75 24.65 13.07
C ALA A 58 2.36 23.27 13.63
N GLU A 59 1.10 23.08 14.02
CA GLU A 59 0.60 21.80 14.53
C GLU A 59 0.57 20.76 13.41
N LEU A 60 0.01 21.13 12.24
CA LEU A 60 0.02 20.27 11.07
C LEU A 60 1.44 19.95 10.60
N LEU A 61 2.38 20.91 10.64
CA LEU A 61 3.78 20.65 10.30
C LEU A 61 4.44 19.62 11.23
N HIS A 62 4.17 19.71 12.53
CA HIS A 62 4.69 18.74 13.50
C HIS A 62 4.19 17.31 13.21
N ASP A 63 2.91 17.17 12.89
CA ASP A 63 2.31 15.88 12.56
C ASP A 63 2.85 15.33 11.23
N ILE A 64 3.07 16.19 10.25
CA ILE A 64 3.67 15.81 8.96
C ILE A 64 5.10 15.33 9.16
N VAL A 65 5.92 16.05 9.93
CA VAL A 65 7.31 15.64 10.23
C VAL A 65 7.32 14.29 10.95
N SER A 66 6.46 14.11 11.96
CA SER A 66 6.32 12.85 12.69
C SER A 66 5.91 11.70 11.76
N SER A 67 4.99 11.95 10.83
CA SER A 67 4.53 10.97 9.84
C SER A 67 5.63 10.60 8.85
N LYS A 68 6.45 11.58 8.42
CA LYS A 68 7.60 11.34 7.54
C LYS A 68 8.66 10.48 8.20
N LEU A 69 8.96 10.73 9.48
CA LEU A 69 9.91 9.91 10.25
C LEU A 69 9.44 8.46 10.33
N ARG A 70 8.17 8.22 10.70
CA ARG A 70 7.60 6.87 10.71
C ARG A 70 7.62 6.19 9.34
N ALA A 71 7.39 6.95 8.27
CA ALA A 71 7.46 6.42 6.90
C ALA A 71 8.90 6.04 6.48
N ILE A 72 9.93 6.67 7.05
CA ILE A 72 11.33 6.29 6.86
C ILE A 72 11.63 5.01 7.64
N GLU A 73 11.27 4.95 8.93
CA GLU A 73 11.46 3.76 9.78
C GLU A 73 10.79 2.51 9.17
N ALA A 74 9.55 2.67 8.68
CA ALA A 74 8.83 1.58 8.02
C ALA A 74 9.48 1.15 6.69
N GLU A 75 10.07 2.09 5.94
CA GLU A 75 10.78 1.76 4.70
C GLU A 75 12.04 0.94 4.99
N GLU A 76 12.83 1.36 5.98
CA GLU A 76 14.03 0.64 6.42
C GLU A 76 13.69 -0.78 6.91
N GLU A 77 12.61 -0.93 7.68
CA GLU A 77 12.17 -2.25 8.14
C GLU A 77 11.76 -3.17 6.98
N LEU A 78 11.02 -2.65 6.00
CA LEU A 78 10.59 -3.42 4.84
C LEU A 78 11.76 -3.77 3.91
N GLN A 79 12.71 -2.84 3.71
CA GLN A 79 13.93 -3.11 2.95
C GLN A 79 14.74 -4.23 3.61
N LYS A 80 14.96 -4.16 4.92
CA LYS A 80 15.66 -5.21 5.66
C LYS A 80 14.96 -6.56 5.54
N LYS A 81 13.63 -6.60 5.66
CA LYS A 81 12.85 -7.83 5.51
C LYS A 81 12.96 -8.44 4.11
N LEU A 82 13.06 -7.61 3.07
CA LEU A 82 13.30 -8.08 1.70
C LEU A 82 14.72 -8.63 1.53
N GLU A 83 15.73 -7.95 2.06
CA GLU A 83 17.10 -8.44 2.03
C GLU A 83 17.25 -9.79 2.73
N ASP A 84 16.59 -9.97 3.87
CA ASP A 84 16.61 -11.22 4.63
C ASP A 84 15.97 -12.38 3.84
N ILE A 85 14.86 -12.12 3.13
CA ILE A 85 14.24 -13.12 2.24
C ILE A 85 15.15 -13.45 1.07
N GLN A 86 15.76 -12.44 0.44
CA GLN A 86 16.66 -12.66 -0.70
C GLN A 86 17.87 -13.50 -0.32
N LYS A 87 18.46 -13.24 0.86
CA LYS A 87 19.57 -14.06 1.40
C LYS A 87 19.14 -15.49 1.65
N GLN A 88 17.98 -15.70 2.29
CA GLN A 88 17.45 -17.06 2.53
C GLN A 88 17.21 -17.84 1.24
N ASN A 89 16.71 -17.18 0.20
CA ASN A 89 16.51 -17.81 -1.10
C ASN A 89 17.85 -18.17 -1.75
N SER A 90 18.85 -17.28 -1.72
CA SER A 90 20.20 -17.55 -2.23
C SER A 90 20.92 -18.69 -1.49
N ASP A 91 20.73 -18.79 -0.17
CA ASP A 91 21.33 -19.85 0.65
C ASP A 91 20.62 -21.20 0.46
N SER A 92 19.37 -21.21 0.00
CA SER A 92 18.59 -22.44 -0.27
C SER A 92 18.87 -23.09 -1.64
N GLU A 93 19.57 -22.38 -2.53
CA GLU A 93 19.94 -22.87 -3.87
C GLU A 93 21.31 -23.61 -3.91
N PHE A 94 21.96 -23.79 -2.75
CA PHE A 94 23.22 -24.53 -2.56
C PHE A 94 23.05 -25.73 -1.62
#